data_AF-A0A6A3IG83-F1
#
_entry.id   AF-A0A6A3IG83-F1
#
_cell.length_a   1.000
_cell.length_b   1.000
_cell.length_c   1.000
_cell.angle_alpha   90.00
_cell.angle_beta   90.00
_cell.angle_gamma   90.00
#
_symmetry.space_group_name_H-M   'P 1'
#
loop_
_entity.id
_entity.type
_entity.pdbx_description
1 polymer ?
#
loop_
_entity_poly.entity_id
_entity_poly.type
_entity_poly.pdbx_seq_one_letter_code
_entity_poly.pdbx_strand_id
1 'polypeptide(L)'
;MNENSVARRLLRLQGEYDRLKEDFVFLYGYHQQETQSIRDEASHARGLLEADFARLARENLEETAVLRQRNDHLESQLRYAQTQISTLEQRVRDKSFDADGLLTFLNSGSNEVRGNWPRFRRLLGQFQRGVSAPPSWKTWITVEAADKSFRMIPPYPGPAPPDSDVDDDDHAEQEEKSEENPPSPETKRDIPREKEPRKSQAGSKRRSSSQRVVEVEVQCRPTVHPESDVGPRPASSVLTFTVREACALLPEFIAWEDLRPDVQ
;
A
#
# COMPACT_ATOMS: atom_id res chain seq x y z
N MET A 1 -52.48 -87.86 -37.21
CA MET A 1 -52.60 -86.59 -36.46
C MET A 1 -53.99 -86.06 -36.70
N ASN A 2 -54.75 -85.70 -35.66
CA ASN A 2 -56.16 -85.33 -35.80
C ASN A 2 -56.29 -83.85 -36.19
N GLU A 3 -57.04 -83.56 -37.24
CA GLU A 3 -57.24 -82.21 -37.83
C GLU A 3 -57.71 -81.18 -36.78
N ASN A 4 -58.54 -81.61 -35.83
CA ASN A 4 -59.00 -80.79 -34.69
C ASN A 4 -57.86 -80.29 -33.78
N SER A 5 -56.75 -81.01 -33.67
CA SER A 5 -55.59 -80.58 -32.88
C SER A 5 -54.79 -79.49 -33.59
N VAL A 6 -54.73 -79.54 -34.93
CA VAL A 6 -54.01 -78.57 -35.75
C VAL A 6 -54.76 -77.24 -35.75
N ALA A 7 -56.08 -77.28 -35.95
CA ALA A 7 -56.93 -76.09 -35.92
C ALA A 7 -56.85 -75.32 -34.60
N ARG A 8 -56.89 -76.02 -33.45
CA ARG A 8 -56.74 -75.39 -32.12
C ARG A 8 -55.38 -74.73 -31.92
N ARG A 9 -54.32 -75.32 -32.47
CA ARG A 9 -52.96 -74.76 -32.37
C ARG A 9 -52.82 -73.51 -33.24
N LEU A 10 -53.38 -73.52 -34.44
CA LEU A 10 -53.39 -72.35 -35.32
C LEU A 10 -54.16 -71.18 -34.70
N LEU A 11 -55.32 -71.44 -34.10
CA LEU A 11 -56.11 -70.39 -33.44
C LEU A 11 -55.37 -69.77 -32.24
N ARG A 12 -54.63 -70.59 -31.48
CA ARG A 12 -53.77 -70.10 -30.38
C ARG A 12 -52.63 -69.23 -30.90
N LEU A 13 -51.93 -69.70 -31.94
CA LEU A 13 -50.82 -68.95 -32.55
C LEU A 13 -51.27 -67.61 -33.14
N GLN A 14 -52.48 -67.57 -33.71
CA GLN A 14 -53.06 -66.32 -34.20
C GLN A 14 -53.31 -65.33 -33.05
N GLY A 15 -53.90 -65.78 -31.94
CA GLY A 15 -54.10 -64.93 -30.77
C GLY A 15 -52.79 -64.46 -30.13
N GLU A 16 -51.74 -65.28 -30.15
CA GLU A 16 -50.39 -64.88 -29.71
C GLU A 16 -49.77 -63.85 -30.65
N TYR A 17 -49.94 -64.03 -31.96
CA TYR A 17 -49.48 -63.07 -32.97
C TYR A 17 -50.17 -61.72 -32.84
N ASP A 18 -51.50 -61.72 -32.67
CA ASP A 18 -52.28 -60.49 -32.52
C ASP A 18 -51.89 -59.72 -31.25
N ARG A 19 -51.68 -60.43 -30.13
CA ARG A 19 -51.15 -59.82 -28.90
C ARG A 19 -49.76 -59.25 -29.07
N LEU A 20 -48.84 -59.99 -29.70
CA LEU A 20 -47.49 -59.52 -29.94
C LEU A 20 -47.46 -58.27 -30.83
N LYS A 21 -48.38 -58.20 -31.79
CA LYS A 21 -48.54 -57.03 -32.66
C LYS A 21 -49.02 -55.80 -31.87
N GLU A 22 -50.00 -55.99 -30.98
CA GLU A 22 -50.49 -54.92 -30.10
C GLU A 22 -49.38 -54.40 -29.17
N ASP A 23 -48.67 -55.32 -28.51
CA ASP A 23 -47.55 -54.99 -27.61
C ASP A 23 -46.42 -54.25 -28.35
N PHE A 24 -46.10 -54.70 -29.58
CA PHE A 24 -45.07 -54.04 -30.40
C PHE A 24 -45.46 -52.61 -30.76
N VAL A 25 -46.71 -52.38 -31.19
CA VAL A 25 -47.20 -51.03 -31.53
C VAL A 25 -47.19 -50.12 -30.30
N PHE A 26 -47.63 -50.64 -29.15
CA PHE A 26 -47.58 -49.90 -27.89
C PHE A 26 -46.15 -49.51 -27.52
N LEU A 27 -45.22 -50.47 -27.52
CA LEU A 27 -43.84 -50.24 -27.12
C LEU A 27 -43.12 -49.28 -28.09
N TYR A 28 -43.37 -49.42 -29.39
CA TYR A 28 -42.84 -48.50 -30.40
C TYR A 28 -43.35 -47.06 -30.18
N GLY A 29 -44.65 -46.88 -29.95
CA GLY A 29 -45.24 -45.58 -29.67
C GLY A 29 -44.68 -44.95 -28.38
N TYR A 30 -44.54 -45.76 -27.32
CA TYR A 30 -43.94 -45.34 -26.06
C TYR A 30 -42.51 -44.84 -26.26
N HIS A 31 -41.64 -45.63 -26.91
CA HIS A 31 -40.25 -45.22 -27.15
C HIS A 31 -40.13 -44.00 -28.05
N GLN A 32 -41.01 -43.87 -29.04
CA GLN A 32 -41.05 -42.68 -29.89
C GLN A 32 -41.39 -41.43 -29.08
N GLN A 33 -42.40 -41.52 -28.20
CA GLN A 33 -42.79 -40.43 -27.30
C GLN A 33 -41.67 -40.09 -26.32
N GLU A 34 -41.06 -41.09 -25.69
CA GLU A 34 -39.97 -40.91 -24.74
C GLU A 34 -38.76 -40.21 -25.38
N THR A 35 -38.37 -40.66 -26.58
CA THR A 35 -37.27 -40.05 -27.33
C THR A 35 -37.56 -38.60 -27.67
N GLN A 36 -38.82 -38.29 -28.01
CA GLN A 36 -39.22 -36.93 -28.32
C GLN A 36 -39.22 -36.05 -27.06
N SER A 37 -39.75 -36.55 -25.94
CA SER A 37 -39.73 -35.85 -24.65
C SER A 37 -38.32 -35.51 -24.20
N ILE A 38 -37.40 -36.48 -24.24
CA ILE A 38 -35.99 -36.27 -23.88
C ILE A 38 -35.33 -35.25 -24.80
N ARG A 39 -35.63 -35.30 -26.11
CA ARG A 39 -35.10 -34.33 -27.07
C ARG A 39 -35.60 -32.92 -26.78
N ASP A 40 -36.88 -32.77 -26.48
CA ASP A 40 -37.50 -31.48 -26.20
C ASP A 40 -36.94 -30.90 -24.89
N GLU A 41 -36.83 -31.72 -23.83
CA GLU A 41 -36.22 -31.33 -22.57
C GLU A 41 -34.74 -30.94 -22.74
N ALA A 42 -33.96 -31.72 -23.50
CA ALA A 42 -32.57 -31.39 -23.80
C ALA A 42 -32.44 -30.08 -24.60
N SER A 43 -33.35 -29.84 -25.55
CA SER A 43 -33.37 -28.59 -26.31
C SER A 43 -33.73 -27.39 -25.44
N HIS A 44 -34.66 -27.57 -24.50
CA HIS A 44 -35.07 -26.56 -23.54
C HIS A 44 -33.93 -26.21 -22.57
N ALA A 45 -33.32 -27.23 -21.95
CA ALA A 45 -32.19 -27.06 -21.05
C ALA A 45 -31.01 -26.37 -21.76
N ARG A 46 -30.72 -26.76 -23.01
CA ARG A 46 -29.70 -26.10 -23.82
C ARG A 46 -30.02 -24.62 -24.06
N GLY A 47 -31.27 -24.30 -24.39
CA GLY A 47 -31.70 -22.91 -24.59
C GLY A 47 -31.55 -22.05 -23.33
N LEU A 48 -31.88 -22.60 -22.15
CA LEU A 48 -31.68 -21.93 -20.87
C LEU A 48 -30.20 -21.65 -20.61
N LEU A 49 -29.34 -22.66 -20.78
CA LEU A 49 -27.90 -22.50 -20.59
C LEU A 49 -27.30 -21.49 -21.56
N GLU A 50 -27.67 -21.53 -22.83
CA GLU A 50 -27.20 -20.56 -23.83
C GLU A 50 -27.61 -19.13 -23.46
N ALA A 51 -28.83 -18.93 -22.95
CA ALA A 51 -29.30 -17.63 -22.48
C ALA A 51 -28.53 -17.14 -21.24
N ASP A 52 -28.30 -18.03 -20.27
CA ASP A 52 -27.54 -17.70 -19.06
C ASP A 52 -26.08 -17.38 -19.38
N PHE A 53 -25.43 -18.16 -20.25
CA PHE A 53 -24.06 -17.85 -20.71
C PHE A 53 -24.00 -16.51 -21.44
N ALA A 54 -24.99 -16.21 -22.29
CA ALA A 54 -25.05 -14.93 -22.98
C ALA A 54 -25.24 -13.76 -22.00
N ARG A 55 -26.05 -13.94 -20.95
CA ARG A 55 -26.22 -12.94 -19.87
C ARG A 55 -24.91 -12.72 -19.11
N LEU A 56 -24.29 -13.80 -18.64
CA LEU A 56 -23.04 -13.74 -17.88
C LEU A 56 -21.90 -13.12 -18.71
N ALA A 57 -21.83 -13.41 -20.01
CA ALA A 57 -20.84 -12.81 -20.89
C ALA A 57 -21.02 -11.28 -21.00
N ARG A 58 -22.27 -10.78 -21.06
CA ARG A 58 -22.55 -9.34 -21.09
C ARG A 58 -22.19 -8.67 -19.77
N GLU A 59 -22.64 -9.24 -18.66
CA GLU A 59 -22.34 -8.73 -17.32
C GLU A 59 -20.82 -8.66 -17.08
N ASN A 60 -20.08 -9.71 -17.46
CA ASN A 60 -18.63 -9.71 -17.35
C ASN A 60 -17.97 -8.62 -18.22
N LEU A 61 -18.48 -8.38 -19.44
CA LEU A 61 -17.99 -7.29 -20.28
C LEU A 61 -18.26 -5.92 -19.66
N GLU A 62 -19.44 -5.71 -19.09
CA GLU A 62 -19.81 -4.48 -18.39
C GLU A 62 -18.96 -4.25 -17.14
N GLU A 63 -18.80 -5.27 -16.30
CA GLU A 63 -17.94 -5.22 -15.11
C GLU A 63 -16.49 -4.91 -15.48
N THR A 64 -15.94 -5.59 -16.49
CA THR A 64 -14.57 -5.33 -16.92
C THR A 64 -14.43 -3.93 -17.51
N ALA A 65 -15.45 -3.37 -18.16
CA ALA A 65 -15.43 -1.99 -18.64
C ALA A 65 -15.45 -0.99 -17.46
N VAL A 66 -16.29 -1.21 -16.45
CA VAL A 66 -16.35 -0.37 -15.24
C VAL A 66 -15.03 -0.41 -14.47
N LEU A 67 -14.44 -1.60 -14.31
CA LEU A 67 -13.15 -1.76 -13.64
C LEU A 67 -12.03 -1.07 -14.41
N ARG A 68 -12.00 -1.16 -15.74
CA ARG A 68 -11.04 -0.42 -16.58
C ARG A 68 -11.20 1.09 -16.40
N GLN A 69 -12.43 1.61 -16.48
CA GLN A 69 -12.69 3.04 -16.26
C GLN A 69 -12.22 3.51 -14.88
N ARG A 70 -12.48 2.72 -13.83
CA ARG A 70 -12.00 3.03 -12.48
C ARG A 70 -10.48 3.01 -12.39
N ASN A 71 -9.84 2.06 -13.07
CA ASN A 71 -8.39 1.98 -13.14
C ASN A 71 -7.80 3.23 -13.82
N ASP A 72 -8.31 3.60 -15.00
CA ASP A 72 -7.90 4.80 -15.72
C ASP A 72 -8.07 6.07 -14.87
N HIS A 73 -9.18 6.15 -14.13
CA HIS A 73 -9.43 7.25 -13.20
C HIS A 73 -8.38 7.30 -12.09
N LEU A 74 -8.09 6.18 -11.44
CA LEU A 74 -7.08 6.10 -10.38
C LEU A 74 -5.68 6.42 -10.92
N GLU A 75 -5.33 5.92 -12.10
CA GLU A 75 -4.07 6.27 -12.77
C GLU A 75 -3.96 7.76 -13.08
N SER A 76 -5.07 8.40 -13.48
CA SER A 76 -5.10 9.85 -13.70
C SER A 76 -4.92 10.62 -12.39
N GLN A 77 -5.56 10.19 -11.29
CA GLN A 77 -5.39 10.79 -9.97
C GLN A 77 -3.96 10.64 -9.47
N LEU A 78 -3.35 9.46 -9.67
CA LEU A 78 -1.97 9.19 -9.30
C LEU A 78 -1.02 10.11 -10.06
N ARG A 79 -1.16 10.22 -11.38
CA ARG A 79 -0.37 11.14 -12.20
C ARG A 79 -0.53 12.59 -11.75
N TYR A 80 -1.75 13.02 -11.43
CA TYR A 80 -2.02 14.36 -10.92
C TYR A 80 -1.31 14.59 -9.57
N ALA A 81 -1.45 13.66 -8.62
CA ALA A 81 -0.81 13.75 -7.31
C ALA A 81 0.72 13.76 -7.42
N GLN A 82 1.30 12.92 -8.28
CA GLN A 82 2.74 12.95 -8.56
C GLN A 82 3.19 14.29 -9.12
N THR A 83 2.42 14.88 -10.03
CA THR A 83 2.70 16.22 -10.57
C THR A 83 2.65 17.26 -9.45
N GLN A 84 1.64 17.22 -8.58
CA GLN A 84 1.55 18.12 -7.42
C GLN A 84 2.76 17.98 -6.49
N ILE A 85 3.12 16.74 -6.13
CA ILE A 85 4.32 16.47 -5.30
C ILE A 85 5.56 17.06 -5.97
N SER A 86 5.76 16.81 -7.27
CA SER A 86 6.93 17.30 -8.02
C SER A 86 6.99 18.83 -8.03
N THR A 87 5.84 19.50 -8.19
CA THR A 87 5.77 20.97 -8.15
C THR A 87 6.05 21.53 -6.75
N LEU A 88 5.57 20.84 -5.70
CA LEU A 88 5.83 21.23 -4.31
C LEU A 88 7.29 21.00 -3.95
N GLU A 89 7.86 19.86 -4.32
CA GLU A 89 9.29 19.58 -4.14
C GLU A 89 10.15 20.62 -4.87
N GLN A 90 9.79 21.00 -6.09
CA GLN A 90 10.50 22.07 -6.80
C GLN A 90 10.39 23.40 -6.05
N ARG A 91 9.19 23.78 -5.59
CA ARG A 91 9.01 25.00 -4.79
C ARG A 91 9.77 24.96 -3.48
N VAL A 92 9.87 23.78 -2.84
CA VAL A 92 10.67 23.58 -1.63
C VAL A 92 12.14 23.74 -1.96
N ARG A 93 12.64 23.16 -3.06
CA ARG A 93 14.02 23.36 -3.54
C ARG A 93 14.31 24.82 -3.86
N ASP A 94 13.44 25.50 -4.60
CA ASP A 94 13.60 26.91 -4.98
C ASP A 94 13.62 27.85 -3.76
N LYS A 95 12.88 27.50 -2.70
CA LYS A 95 12.84 28.25 -1.44
C LYS A 95 13.84 27.75 -0.41
N SER A 96 14.45 26.58 -0.63
CA SER A 96 15.37 26.00 0.33
C SER A 96 16.62 26.87 0.38
N PHE A 97 16.93 27.32 1.58
CA PHE A 97 18.13 28.11 1.81
C PHE A 97 19.31 27.14 1.94
N ASP A 98 20.28 27.26 1.03
CA ASP A 98 21.50 26.48 1.08
C ASP A 98 22.43 27.00 2.18
N ALA A 99 22.24 26.49 3.39
CA ALA A 99 23.03 26.87 4.56
C ALA A 99 24.50 26.44 4.43
N ASP A 100 24.76 25.26 3.86
CA ASP A 100 26.12 24.74 3.69
C ASP A 100 26.87 25.51 2.59
N GLY A 101 26.18 25.87 1.51
CA GLY A 101 26.70 26.78 0.48
C GLY A 101 26.97 28.17 1.04
N LEU A 102 26.08 28.70 1.89
CA LEU A 102 26.34 29.99 2.56
C LEU A 102 27.59 29.88 3.44
N LEU A 103 27.73 28.83 4.24
CA LEU A 103 28.90 28.65 5.11
C LEU A 103 30.19 28.52 4.28
N THR A 104 30.13 27.79 3.16
CA THR A 104 31.26 27.64 2.25
C THR A 104 31.64 28.97 1.59
N PHE A 105 30.65 29.75 1.12
CA PHE A 105 30.83 31.11 0.63
C PHE A 105 31.42 32.04 1.71
N LEU A 106 30.90 31.89 2.93
CA LEU A 106 31.40 32.37 4.21
C LEU A 106 32.92 32.29 4.30
N ASN A 107 33.38 31.05 4.19
CA ASN A 107 34.73 30.62 4.50
C ASN A 107 35.72 30.71 3.32
N SER A 108 35.23 30.84 2.08
CA SER A 108 36.07 30.84 0.86
C SER A 108 36.64 32.21 0.50
N GLY A 109 35.94 33.29 0.85
CA GLY A 109 36.54 34.62 0.92
C GLY A 109 37.21 34.79 2.28
N SER A 110 38.40 35.38 2.34
CA SER A 110 39.01 35.79 3.61
C SER A 110 38.09 36.81 4.26
N ASN A 111 37.19 36.36 5.13
CA ASN A 111 36.03 37.13 5.51
C ASN A 111 36.12 37.54 7.06
N GLU A 112 36.25 38.87 7.52
CA GLU A 112 35.83 39.77 8.72
C GLU A 112 34.68 40.93 8.73
N VAL A 113 33.40 40.81 9.24
CA VAL A 113 32.30 41.84 9.22
C VAL A 113 31.83 41.96 10.66
N ARG A 114 31.97 43.15 11.22
CA ARG A 114 31.57 43.48 12.58
C ARG A 114 30.74 44.76 12.57
N GLY A 115 29.57 44.75 13.20
CA GLY A 115 28.72 45.93 13.40
C GLY A 115 28.07 46.56 12.16
N ASN A 116 28.50 46.19 10.95
CA ASN A 116 28.01 46.78 9.71
C ASN A 116 26.90 45.93 9.06
N TRP A 117 25.68 46.07 9.59
CA TRP A 117 24.47 45.41 9.08
C TRP A 117 24.20 45.68 7.59
N PRO A 118 24.37 46.91 7.05
CA PRO A 118 24.25 47.16 5.62
C PRO A 118 25.20 46.32 4.76
N ARG A 119 26.48 46.22 5.16
CA ARG A 119 27.49 45.41 4.45
C ARG A 119 27.17 43.92 4.52
N PHE A 120 26.72 43.42 5.67
CA PHE A 120 26.26 42.04 5.82
C PHE A 120 25.06 41.74 4.89
N ARG A 121 24.08 42.65 4.79
CA ARG A 121 22.96 42.52 3.85
C ARG A 121 23.41 42.49 2.39
N ARG A 122 24.37 43.34 2.00
CA ARG A 122 24.95 43.33 0.64
C ARG A 122 25.64 42.01 0.32
N LEU A 123 26.37 41.44 1.28
CA LEU A 123 27.05 40.14 1.14
C LEU A 123 26.06 38.99 0.96
N LEU A 124 24.99 38.92 1.77
CA LEU A 124 23.93 37.92 1.60
C LEU A 124 23.22 38.07 0.25
N GLY A 125 23.04 39.30 -0.23
CA GLY A 125 22.52 39.57 -1.57
C GLY A 125 23.44 39.08 -2.70
N GLN A 126 24.76 39.05 -2.49
CA GLN A 126 25.71 38.46 -3.45
C GLN A 126 25.67 36.93 -3.45
N PHE A 127 25.57 36.31 -2.27
CA PHE A 127 25.36 34.87 -2.15
C PHE A 127 24.08 34.44 -2.89
N GLN A 128 22.97 35.15 -2.70
CA GLN A 128 21.71 34.90 -3.42
C GLN A 128 21.83 35.03 -4.95
N ARG A 129 22.77 35.84 -5.45
CA ARG A 129 23.03 36.02 -6.89
C ARG A 129 24.12 35.08 -7.43
N GLY A 130 24.74 34.26 -6.58
CA GLY A 130 25.84 33.36 -6.95
C GLY A 130 27.13 34.08 -7.35
N VAL A 131 27.33 35.32 -6.90
CA VAL A 131 28.53 36.12 -7.21
C VAL A 131 29.56 35.97 -6.09
N SER A 132 30.84 35.80 -6.42
CA SER A 132 31.91 35.71 -5.42
C SER A 132 32.01 37.01 -4.62
N ALA A 133 32.26 36.88 -3.31
CA ALA A 133 32.48 38.05 -2.45
C ALA A 133 33.64 38.90 -2.99
N PRO A 134 33.59 40.24 -2.85
CA PRO A 134 34.66 41.10 -3.34
C PRO A 134 35.97 40.76 -2.59
N PRO A 135 37.11 40.69 -3.26
CA PRO A 135 38.36 40.21 -2.67
C PRO A 135 38.92 41.13 -1.57
N SER A 136 38.50 42.40 -1.54
CA SER A 136 38.85 43.37 -0.50
C SER A 136 38.00 43.23 0.76
N TRP A 137 36.96 42.39 0.74
CA TRP A 137 36.04 42.26 1.84
C TRP A 137 36.45 41.14 2.75
N LYS A 138 36.37 41.46 4.04
CA LYS A 138 36.46 40.51 5.10
C LYS A 138 34.98 40.44 5.74
N THR A 139 34.27 39.27 5.98
CA THR A 139 33.28 38.79 7.08
C THR A 139 33.57 37.74 8.30
N TRP A 140 33.83 38.03 9.61
CA TRP A 140 34.12 37.15 10.78
C TRP A 140 32.88 37.21 11.66
N ILE A 141 32.19 36.08 11.78
CA ILE A 141 30.87 36.01 12.37
C ILE A 141 31.00 35.36 13.73
N THR A 142 30.63 36.09 14.78
CA THR A 142 30.51 35.52 16.13
C THR A 142 29.07 35.04 16.31
N VAL A 143 28.90 33.72 16.35
CA VAL A 143 27.61 33.09 16.67
C VAL A 143 27.52 32.95 18.18
N GLU A 144 26.76 33.83 18.81
CA GLU A 144 26.49 33.77 20.24
C GLU A 144 25.02 33.36 20.46
N ALA A 145 24.79 32.31 21.25
CA ALA A 145 23.45 31.85 21.57
C ALA A 145 22.73 32.86 22.47
N ALA A 146 21.47 33.15 22.14
CA ALA A 146 20.67 34.21 22.80
C ALA A 146 20.20 33.84 24.21
N ASP A 147 20.45 32.62 24.68
CA ASP A 147 20.15 32.13 26.03
C ASP A 147 21.23 32.55 27.06
N LYS A 148 22.31 33.19 26.62
CA LYS A 148 23.27 33.82 27.54
C LYS A 148 22.61 35.03 28.21
N SER A 149 22.18 34.82 29.45
CA SER A 149 21.49 35.78 30.34
C SER A 149 22.19 37.12 30.60
N PHE A 150 23.42 37.33 30.09
CA PHE A 150 24.26 38.48 30.46
C PHE A 150 24.39 39.56 29.38
N ARG A 151 23.74 39.43 28.22
CA ARG A 151 23.76 40.49 27.19
C ARG A 151 22.37 40.71 26.60
N MET A 152 21.77 41.86 26.91
CA MET A 152 20.62 42.40 26.19
C MET A 152 21.03 42.63 24.73
N ILE A 153 20.52 41.82 23.80
CA ILE A 153 20.74 42.04 22.37
C ILE A 153 19.88 43.26 21.97
N PRO A 154 20.47 44.35 21.46
CA PRO A 154 19.69 45.49 20.98
C PRO A 154 18.77 45.04 19.84
N PRO A 155 17.51 45.52 19.79
CA PRO A 155 16.59 45.15 18.72
C PRO A 155 17.15 45.51 17.35
N TYR A 156 16.90 44.65 16.36
CA TYR A 156 17.35 44.87 14.99
C TYR A 156 16.85 46.24 14.48
N PRO A 157 17.74 47.14 14.03
CA PRO A 157 17.39 48.54 13.72
C PRO A 157 16.50 48.71 12.48
N GLY A 158 16.13 47.63 11.79
CA GLY A 158 15.30 47.67 10.59
C GLY A 158 16.08 48.10 9.33
N PRO A 159 15.45 48.03 8.14
CA PRO A 159 16.09 48.43 6.90
C PRO A 159 16.36 49.94 6.87
N ALA A 160 17.61 50.35 6.63
CA ALA A 160 17.91 51.73 6.23
C ALA A 160 17.25 52.04 4.87
N PRO A 161 16.70 53.26 4.67
CA PRO A 161 16.18 53.71 3.39
C PRO A 161 17.26 53.59 2.30
N PRO A 162 16.89 53.29 1.04
CA PRO A 162 17.87 53.26 -0.03
C PRO A 162 18.25 54.69 -0.39
N ASP A 163 19.42 55.16 0.04
CA ASP A 163 20.07 56.25 -0.68
C ASP A 163 21.60 56.30 -0.59
N SER A 164 22.15 56.73 -1.72
CA SER A 164 23.50 57.17 -2.06
C SER A 164 24.69 56.25 -1.77
N ASP A 165 25.24 55.70 -2.85
CA ASP A 165 26.66 55.37 -2.97
C ASP A 165 27.48 56.64 -2.68
N VAL A 166 28.04 56.71 -1.48
CA VAL A 166 29.10 57.66 -1.16
C VAL A 166 30.29 56.82 -0.72
N ASP A 167 31.32 56.81 -1.57
CA ASP A 167 32.70 56.51 -1.19
C ASP A 167 33.05 57.42 -0.01
N ASP A 168 33.41 56.83 1.13
CA ASP A 168 34.07 57.57 2.20
C ASP A 168 35.31 56.78 2.60
N ASP A 169 36.42 57.26 2.05
CA ASP A 169 37.78 57.01 2.46
C ASP A 169 38.07 57.78 3.76
N ASP A 170 39.13 57.41 4.45
CA ASP A 170 39.76 58.06 5.61
C ASP A 170 39.25 57.79 7.05
N HIS A 171 40.10 57.02 7.74
CA HIS A 171 40.69 57.31 9.07
C HIS A 171 39.81 57.90 10.19
N ALA A 172 39.51 57.05 11.18
CA ALA A 172 39.59 57.44 12.59
C ALA A 172 39.89 56.21 13.47
N GLU A 173 41.17 56.01 13.77
CA GLU A 173 41.59 55.26 14.94
C GLU A 173 41.09 56.00 16.18
N GLN A 174 40.25 55.36 16.99
CA GLN A 174 40.02 55.77 18.37
C GLN A 174 40.43 54.61 19.28
N GLU A 175 41.65 54.72 19.80
CA GLU A 175 42.06 54.05 21.02
C GLU A 175 41.20 54.57 22.19
N GLU A 176 40.52 53.68 22.90
CA GLU A 176 40.25 53.89 24.34
C GLU A 176 40.46 52.60 25.13
N LYS A 177 41.64 52.58 25.77
CA LYS A 177 41.96 52.22 27.15
C LYS A 177 41.39 50.95 27.81
N SER A 178 42.38 50.20 28.29
CA SER A 178 42.47 49.19 29.34
C SER A 178 41.77 49.52 30.66
N GLU A 179 41.29 48.46 31.34
CA GLU A 179 41.28 48.19 32.80
C GLU A 179 40.44 46.89 32.97
N GLU A 180 40.62 45.96 33.90
CA GLU A 180 41.63 45.57 34.89
C GLU A 180 41.09 44.22 35.43
N ASN A 181 41.91 43.18 35.52
CA ASN A 181 41.60 41.94 36.25
C ASN A 181 41.89 42.21 37.74
N PRO A 182 41.13 41.68 38.74
CA PRO A 182 41.31 40.29 39.20
C PRO A 182 40.06 39.69 39.92
N PRO A 183 40.17 38.65 40.78
CA PRO A 183 40.55 37.26 40.54
C PRO A 183 39.38 36.28 40.77
N SER A 184 39.57 35.02 40.36
CA SER A 184 38.70 33.88 40.72
C SER A 184 38.89 33.48 42.20
N PRO A 185 37.89 32.82 42.83
CA PRO A 185 38.13 31.40 43.12
C PRO A 185 36.91 30.48 42.94
N GLU A 186 37.22 29.25 42.49
CA GLU A 186 36.75 27.92 42.97
C GLU A 186 35.25 27.69 43.26
N THR A 187 34.57 26.60 42.90
CA THR A 187 34.94 25.18 42.95
C THR A 187 33.82 24.31 42.31
N LYS A 188 34.20 23.10 41.85
CA LYS A 188 33.41 21.83 41.66
C LYS A 188 32.54 21.73 40.40
N ARG A 189 32.86 20.89 39.40
CA ARG A 189 32.77 19.39 39.36
C ARG A 189 31.35 18.92 39.74
N ASP A 190 30.58 18.22 38.91
CA ASP A 190 30.92 17.00 38.15
C ASP A 190 30.06 16.80 36.88
N ILE A 191 30.67 16.12 35.90
CA ILE A 191 30.04 15.45 34.75
C ILE A 191 29.84 13.97 35.14
N PRO A 192 28.81 13.26 34.65
CA PRO A 192 29.07 12.23 33.62
C PRO A 192 27.94 12.20 32.56
N ARG A 193 28.23 12.38 31.27
CA ARG A 193 28.85 11.46 30.29
C ARG A 193 28.00 10.21 30.00
N GLU A 194 27.32 10.30 28.86
CA GLU A 194 26.97 9.29 27.84
C GLU A 194 27.08 7.78 28.17
N LYS A 195 26.09 7.02 27.68
CA LYS A 195 26.29 5.94 26.69
C LYS A 195 24.97 5.22 26.31
N GLU A 196 24.57 5.39 25.06
CA GLU A 196 24.02 4.29 24.23
C GLU A 196 25.18 3.72 23.38
N PRO A 197 25.02 2.68 22.54
CA PRO A 197 24.15 1.50 22.59
C PRO A 197 24.96 0.19 22.40
N ARG A 198 24.35 -1.00 22.56
CA ARG A 198 24.91 -2.24 22.00
C ARG A 198 23.85 -3.08 21.29
N LYS A 199 24.06 -3.22 19.98
CA LYS A 199 23.53 -4.29 19.11
C LYS A 199 23.91 -5.67 19.65
N SER A 200 23.02 -6.65 19.48
CA SER A 200 23.35 -8.07 19.56
C SER A 200 22.90 -8.77 18.27
N GLN A 201 23.89 -9.33 17.58
CA GLN A 201 23.75 -10.30 16.50
C GLN A 201 23.71 -11.72 17.07
N ALA A 202 23.28 -12.66 16.22
CA ALA A 202 23.38 -14.12 16.31
C ALA A 202 22.31 -14.82 17.16
N GLY A 203 21.75 -15.98 16.77
CA GLY A 203 22.14 -16.88 15.69
C GLY A 203 21.19 -18.09 15.63
N SER A 204 21.22 -18.71 14.46
CA SER A 204 20.56 -19.96 14.07
C SER A 204 20.74 -21.11 15.07
N LYS A 205 19.66 -21.86 15.33
CA LYS A 205 19.73 -23.32 15.57
C LYS A 205 18.37 -24.00 15.36
N ARG A 206 18.27 -24.73 14.25
CA ARG A 206 17.30 -25.81 14.02
C ARG A 206 17.47 -26.87 15.11
N ARG A 207 16.37 -27.26 15.75
CA ARG A 207 16.29 -28.47 16.57
C ARG A 207 15.20 -29.37 16.02
N SER A 208 15.62 -30.46 15.38
CA SER A 208 14.80 -31.61 15.06
C SER A 208 14.38 -32.28 16.37
N SER A 209 13.07 -32.47 16.57
CA SER A 209 12.52 -33.24 17.70
C SER A 209 11.87 -34.51 17.18
N SER A 210 12.23 -35.59 17.85
CA SER A 210 11.87 -37.00 17.65
C SER A 210 10.35 -37.24 17.72
N GLN A 211 9.86 -38.08 16.80
CA GLN A 211 8.49 -38.60 16.74
C GLN A 211 8.13 -39.38 18.01
N ARG A 212 7.06 -38.95 18.70
CA ARG A 212 6.20 -39.85 19.47
C ARG A 212 4.98 -40.14 18.62
N VAL A 213 4.78 -41.40 18.26
CA VAL A 213 3.57 -41.86 17.58
C VAL A 213 2.46 -41.90 18.62
N VAL A 214 1.59 -40.88 18.58
CA VAL A 214 0.27 -40.93 19.19
C VAL A 214 -0.66 -41.35 18.06
N GLU A 215 -1.41 -42.44 18.24
CA GLU A 215 -2.54 -42.77 17.37
C GLU A 215 -3.58 -41.67 17.53
N VAL A 216 -3.54 -40.70 16.63
CA VAL A 216 -4.59 -39.71 16.45
C VAL A 216 -5.55 -40.33 15.44
N GLU A 217 -6.80 -40.56 15.84
CA GLU A 217 -7.89 -40.75 14.88
C GLU A 217 -7.93 -39.49 14.00
N VAL A 218 -7.35 -39.60 12.81
CA VAL A 218 -7.39 -38.53 11.83
C VAL A 218 -8.85 -38.40 11.41
N GLN A 219 -9.47 -37.27 11.75
CA GLN A 219 -10.81 -36.95 11.29
C GLN A 219 -10.80 -36.86 9.77
N CYS A 220 -11.21 -37.94 9.12
CA CYS A 220 -11.38 -38.00 7.67
C CYS A 220 -12.45 -36.98 7.26
N ARG A 221 -12.19 -36.28 6.14
CA ARG A 221 -13.15 -35.36 5.53
C ARG A 221 -14.51 -36.05 5.34
N PRO A 222 -15.65 -35.33 5.48
CA PRO A 222 -16.93 -35.87 5.07
C PRO A 222 -16.86 -36.35 3.62
N THR A 223 -17.18 -37.62 3.37
CA THR A 223 -17.21 -38.21 2.02
C THR A 223 -18.31 -37.61 1.15
N VAL A 224 -19.26 -36.89 1.77
CA VAL A 224 -20.42 -36.30 1.11
C VAL A 224 -20.52 -34.85 1.56
N HIS A 225 -20.44 -33.92 0.60
CA HIS A 225 -20.79 -32.52 0.83
C HIS A 225 -22.32 -32.44 0.82
N PRO A 226 -22.98 -31.92 1.86
CA PRO A 226 -24.42 -31.63 1.78
C PRO A 226 -24.66 -30.69 0.59
N GLU A 227 -25.68 -30.99 -0.22
CA GLU A 227 -26.06 -30.13 -1.33
C GLU A 227 -26.39 -28.74 -0.79
N SER A 228 -25.74 -27.73 -1.37
CA SER A 228 -25.86 -26.33 -1.00
C SER A 228 -26.24 -25.56 -2.25
N ASP A 229 -27.41 -24.91 -2.21
CA ASP A 229 -27.86 -23.98 -3.25
C ASP A 229 -27.03 -22.68 -3.26
N VAL A 230 -26.13 -22.52 -2.28
CA VAL A 230 -25.23 -21.39 -2.17
C VAL A 230 -23.91 -21.73 -2.87
N GLY A 231 -23.71 -21.14 -4.05
CA GLY A 231 -22.45 -21.22 -4.79
C GLY A 231 -21.29 -20.52 -4.08
N PRO A 232 -20.04 -20.73 -4.55
CA PRO A 232 -18.87 -20.07 -3.98
C PRO A 232 -19.03 -18.55 -4.01
N ARG A 233 -18.65 -17.91 -2.90
CA ARG A 233 -18.80 -16.47 -2.72
C ARG A 233 -17.91 -15.72 -3.74
N PRO A 234 -18.42 -14.70 -4.45
CA PRO A 234 -17.61 -13.95 -5.42
C PRO A 234 -16.45 -13.24 -4.72
N ALA A 235 -15.26 -13.27 -5.32
CA ALA A 235 -14.01 -12.75 -4.76
C ALA A 235 -14.04 -11.23 -4.49
N SER A 236 -14.98 -10.50 -5.09
CA SER A 236 -15.22 -9.07 -4.90
C SER A 236 -16.15 -8.75 -3.72
N SER A 237 -16.73 -9.76 -3.08
CA SER A 237 -17.64 -9.56 -1.96
C SER A 237 -16.89 -9.09 -0.72
N VAL A 238 -17.35 -7.97 -0.15
CA VAL A 238 -16.83 -7.47 1.12
C VAL A 238 -17.04 -8.54 2.19
N LEU A 239 -15.96 -8.92 2.89
CA LEU A 239 -16.06 -9.82 4.03
C LEU A 239 -16.97 -9.17 5.08
N THR A 240 -18.02 -9.89 5.52
CA THR A 240 -18.95 -9.39 6.53
C THR A 240 -18.31 -9.27 7.91
N PHE A 241 -17.19 -9.96 8.11
CA PHE A 241 -16.42 -9.96 9.34
C PHE A 241 -14.96 -9.65 9.03
N THR A 242 -14.35 -8.83 9.88
CA THR A 242 -12.89 -8.71 9.94
C THR A 242 -12.31 -9.98 10.56
N VAL A 243 -11.02 -10.27 10.29
CA VAL A 243 -10.31 -11.42 10.87
C VAL A 243 -10.46 -11.46 12.38
N ARG A 244 -10.35 -10.30 13.04
CA ARG A 244 -10.46 -10.17 14.49
C ARG A 244 -11.85 -10.51 15.03
N GLU A 245 -12.91 -10.14 14.31
CA GLU A 245 -14.29 -10.47 14.67
C GLU A 245 -14.55 -11.97 14.49
N ALA A 246 -14.02 -12.57 13.42
CA ALA A 246 -14.10 -14.02 13.21
C ALA A 246 -13.35 -14.80 14.30
N CYS A 247 -12.16 -14.35 14.71
CA CYS A 247 -11.42 -14.94 15.84
C CYS A 247 -12.23 -14.90 17.14
N ALA A 248 -12.96 -13.82 17.39
CA ALA A 248 -13.73 -13.64 18.63
C ALA A 248 -14.97 -14.54 18.71
N LEU A 249 -15.43 -15.10 17.59
CA LEU A 249 -16.55 -16.05 17.53
C LEU A 249 -16.12 -17.49 17.76
N LEU A 250 -14.81 -17.77 17.81
CA LEU A 250 -14.32 -19.11 18.06
C LEU A 250 -14.51 -19.49 19.54
N PRO A 251 -14.88 -20.76 19.82
CA PRO A 251 -14.82 -21.30 21.17
C PRO A 251 -13.41 -21.15 21.78
N GLU A 252 -13.33 -20.90 23.08
CA GLU A 252 -12.09 -20.58 23.82
C GLU A 252 -10.97 -21.63 23.69
N PHE A 253 -11.32 -22.87 23.31
CA PHE A 253 -10.38 -23.97 23.11
C PHE A 253 -9.84 -24.10 21.68
N ILE A 254 -10.28 -23.26 20.74
CA ILE A 254 -9.82 -23.27 19.34
C ILE A 254 -8.95 -22.03 19.09
N ALA A 255 -7.66 -22.24 18.84
CA ALA A 255 -6.75 -21.18 18.43
C ALA A 255 -6.91 -20.88 16.93
N TRP A 256 -6.85 -19.60 16.55
CA TRP A 256 -6.96 -19.19 15.15
C TRP A 256 -5.82 -19.75 14.30
N GLU A 257 -4.65 -19.93 14.90
CA GLU A 257 -3.43 -20.46 14.28
C GLU A 257 -3.52 -21.96 13.98
N ASP A 258 -4.44 -22.68 14.63
CA ASP A 258 -4.68 -24.11 14.41
C ASP A 258 -5.72 -24.36 13.29
N LEU A 259 -6.43 -23.31 12.85
CA LEU A 259 -7.31 -23.39 11.69
C LEU A 259 -6.46 -23.45 10.42
N ARG A 260 -6.66 -24.48 9.62
CA ARG A 260 -5.87 -24.63 8.41
C ARG A 260 -6.20 -23.52 7.40
N PRO A 261 -5.18 -22.89 6.81
CA PRO A 261 -5.36 -21.82 5.83
C PRO A 261 -5.86 -22.33 4.46
N ASP A 262 -6.01 -23.64 4.27
CA ASP A 262 -6.56 -24.25 3.02
C ASP A 262 -8.09 -24.21 2.94
N VAL A 263 -8.77 -23.67 3.97
CA VAL A 263 -10.24 -23.56 4.07
C VAL A 263 -10.72 -22.11 4.08
N GLN A 264 -9.82 -21.13 3.87
CA GLN A 264 -10.13 -19.70 3.78
C GLN A 264 -10.31 -19.21 2.35
#